data_AF-A0A6J4ZYF1-F1
#
_entry.id   AF-A0A6J4ZYF1-F1
#
_cell.length_a   1.000
_cell.length_b   1.000
_cell.length_c   1.000
_cell.angle_alpha   90.00
_cell.angle_beta   90.00
_cell.angle_gamma   90.00
#
_symmetry.space_group_name_H-M   'P 1'
#
loop_
_entity.id
_entity.type
_entity.pdbx_description
1 polymer ?
#
loop_
_entity_poly.entity_id
_entity_poly.type
_entity_poly.pdbx_seq_one_letter_code
_entity_poly.pdbx_strand_id
1 'polypeptide(L)'
;MPEKKTLKRAEADKRAGKSASTQAGEFVKEQVDKVRAGKHGVRSPKQAIAIGLSEARRAGVDLKPPKKGAASEATRKKAEKDSAAGQKKSTAKKTASKESTAKRSRTSTNVLKRESKAGASHSAMSKQAKSATAKRPAASRSAAAKKAAATKGAAGRSAAAKKAAQTRAARAHHH
;
A
#
# COMPACT_ATOMS: atom_id res chain seq x y z
N MET A 1 -3.82 -8.40 12.87
CA MET A 1 -2.44 -8.25 13.36
C MET A 1 -1.52 -8.85 12.32
N PRO A 2 -0.40 -8.18 12.02
CA PRO A 2 0.54 -8.59 10.98
C PRO A 2 1.27 -9.88 11.38
N GLU A 3 1.65 -10.69 10.38
CA GLU A 3 2.44 -11.89 10.60
C GLU A 3 3.87 -11.54 11.03
N LYS A 4 4.49 -12.38 11.88
CA LYS A 4 5.87 -12.18 12.37
C LYS A 4 6.87 -11.99 11.22
N LYS A 5 6.62 -12.65 10.08
CA LYS A 5 7.46 -12.53 8.87
C LYS A 5 7.48 -11.10 8.31
N THR A 6 6.35 -10.39 8.34
CA THR A 6 6.22 -9.03 7.84
C THR A 6 6.96 -8.05 8.74
N LEU A 7 6.85 -8.24 10.06
CA LEU A 7 7.62 -7.45 11.02
C LEU A 7 9.13 -7.60 10.77
N LYS A 8 9.62 -8.84 10.61
CA LYS A 8 11.04 -9.11 10.31
C LYS A 8 11.50 -8.42 9.02
N ARG A 9 10.68 -8.45 7.95
CA ARG A 9 11.01 -7.77 6.68
C ARG A 9 11.01 -6.25 6.82
N ALA A 10 10.02 -5.68 7.50
CA ALA A 10 9.97 -4.24 7.76
C ALA A 10 11.15 -3.78 8.62
N GLU A 11 11.58 -4.58 9.61
CA GLU A 11 12.79 -4.32 10.37
C GLU A 11 14.06 -4.45 9.53
N ALA A 12 14.15 -5.45 8.64
CA ALA A 12 15.28 -5.58 7.72
C ALA A 12 15.39 -4.35 6.80
N ASP A 13 14.26 -3.87 6.29
CA ASP A 13 14.19 -2.63 5.52
C ASP A 13 14.63 -1.41 6.33
N LYS A 14 14.23 -1.34 7.61
CA LYS A 14 14.68 -0.30 8.53
C LYS A 14 16.19 -0.36 8.78
N ARG A 15 16.74 -1.56 9.03
CA ARG A 15 18.18 -1.78 9.21
C ARG A 15 18.98 -1.42 7.96
N ALA A 16 18.41 -1.66 6.77
CA ALA A 16 18.97 -1.24 5.49
C ALA A 16 18.80 0.27 5.19
N GLY A 17 18.31 1.07 6.14
CA GLY A 17 18.14 2.52 5.98
C GLY A 17 17.03 2.91 5.00
N LYS A 18 16.13 2.00 4.63
CA LYS A 18 15.05 2.29 3.67
C LYS A 18 13.99 3.18 4.31
N SER A 19 13.32 3.97 3.47
CA SER A 19 12.28 4.92 3.89
C SER A 19 11.09 4.23 4.59
N ALA A 20 10.38 4.97 5.44
CA ALA A 20 9.20 4.46 6.15
C ALA A 20 8.09 3.97 5.21
N SER A 21 7.94 4.57 4.02
CA SER A 21 6.97 4.11 3.01
C SER A 21 7.39 2.78 2.36
N THR A 22 8.71 2.52 2.26
CA THR A 22 9.23 1.22 1.82
C THR A 22 8.96 0.15 2.86
N GLN A 23 9.28 0.43 4.13
CA GLN A 23 9.00 -0.48 5.26
C GLN A 23 7.50 -0.83 5.33
N ALA A 24 6.63 0.17 5.17
CA ALA A 24 5.19 -0.02 5.13
C ALA A 24 4.70 -0.84 3.94
N GLY A 25 5.48 -0.88 2.85
CA GLY A 25 5.21 -1.70 1.67
C GLY A 25 5.07 -3.18 2.00
N GLU A 26 5.81 -3.69 3.00
CA GLU A 26 5.73 -5.07 3.45
C GLU A 26 4.34 -5.42 4.02
N PHE A 27 3.73 -4.48 4.77
CA PHE A 27 2.38 -4.66 5.32
C PHE A 27 1.30 -4.57 4.23
N VAL A 28 1.47 -3.67 3.26
CA VAL A 28 0.56 -3.59 2.11
C VAL A 28 0.65 -4.88 1.28
N LYS A 29 1.85 -5.41 1.08
CA LYS A 29 2.08 -6.68 0.39
C LYS A 29 1.42 -7.83 1.13
N GLU A 30 1.64 -7.95 2.44
CA GLU A 30 0.99 -8.96 3.26
C GLU A 30 -0.54 -8.86 3.16
N GLN A 31 -1.10 -7.66 3.23
CA GLN A 31 -2.54 -7.46 3.14
C GLN A 31 -3.11 -7.89 1.78
N VAL A 32 -2.41 -7.57 0.69
CA VAL A 32 -2.78 -8.02 -0.66
C VAL A 32 -2.69 -9.55 -0.75
N ASP A 33 -1.65 -10.15 -0.19
CA ASP A 33 -1.46 -11.60 -0.16
C ASP A 33 -2.57 -12.29 0.66
N LYS A 34 -3.00 -11.72 1.80
CA LYS A 34 -4.15 -12.21 2.60
C LYS A 34 -5.45 -12.20 1.81
N VAL A 35 -5.69 -11.14 1.03
CA VAL A 35 -6.90 -11.06 0.18
C VAL A 35 -6.86 -12.11 -0.92
N ARG A 36 -5.71 -12.26 -1.59
CA ARG A 36 -5.53 -13.27 -2.65
C ARG A 36 -5.69 -14.69 -2.12
N ALA A 37 -5.13 -14.96 -0.94
CA ALA A 37 -5.29 -16.24 -0.23
C ALA A 37 -6.74 -16.47 0.27
N GLY A 38 -7.62 -15.47 0.19
CA GLY A 38 -9.03 -15.59 0.58
C GLY A 38 -9.30 -15.49 2.07
N LYS A 39 -8.36 -15.01 2.89
CA LYS A 39 -8.60 -14.80 4.32
C LYS A 39 -9.74 -13.80 4.57
N HIS A 40 -9.85 -12.79 3.70
CA HIS A 40 -10.95 -11.83 3.61
C HIS A 40 -10.93 -11.13 2.23
N GLY A 41 -12.00 -10.44 1.84
CA GLY A 41 -12.06 -9.60 0.65
C GLY A 41 -11.75 -8.12 0.91
N VAL A 42 -11.76 -7.33 -0.18
CA VAL A 42 -11.68 -5.86 -0.20
C VAL A 42 -12.49 -5.30 -1.36
N ARG A 43 -13.17 -4.18 -1.12
CA ARG A 43 -13.96 -3.44 -2.11
C ARG A 43 -13.11 -2.79 -3.18
N SER A 44 -11.86 -2.46 -2.87
CA SER A 44 -10.96 -1.77 -3.81
C SER A 44 -9.47 -1.93 -3.46
N PRO A 45 -8.56 -1.69 -4.43
CA PRO A 45 -7.13 -1.62 -4.18
C PRO A 45 -6.75 -0.59 -3.11
N LYS A 46 -7.44 0.56 -3.11
CA LYS A 46 -7.22 1.62 -2.12
C LYS A 46 -7.51 1.15 -0.70
N GLN A 47 -8.54 0.32 -0.52
CA GLN A 47 -8.89 -0.24 0.78
C GLN A 47 -7.81 -1.23 1.26
N ALA A 48 -7.30 -2.11 0.39
CA ALA A 48 -6.20 -3.02 0.73
C ALA A 48 -4.96 -2.25 1.20
N ILE A 49 -4.58 -1.21 0.44
CA ILE A 49 -3.45 -0.33 0.79
C ILE A 49 -3.73 0.38 2.13
N ALA A 50 -4.93 0.90 2.34
CA ALA A 50 -5.29 1.62 3.57
C ALA A 50 -5.23 0.71 4.82
N ILE A 51 -5.72 -0.54 4.72
CA ILE A 51 -5.62 -1.50 5.82
C ILE A 51 -4.15 -1.82 6.11
N GLY A 52 -3.34 -2.11 5.09
CA GLY A 52 -1.90 -2.37 5.26
C GLY A 52 -1.16 -1.19 5.90
N LEU A 53 -1.46 0.06 5.49
CA LEU A 53 -0.87 1.26 6.10
C LEU A 53 -1.33 1.50 7.55
N SER A 54 -2.56 1.10 7.91
CA SER A 54 -3.04 1.13 9.30
C SER A 54 -2.30 0.10 10.15
N GLU A 55 -2.11 -1.12 9.65
CA GLU A 55 -1.31 -2.16 10.33
C GLU A 55 0.15 -1.73 10.50
N ALA A 56 0.77 -1.14 9.48
CA ALA A 56 2.14 -0.62 9.54
C ALA A 56 2.33 0.42 10.67
N ARG A 57 1.41 1.39 10.77
CA ARG A 57 1.46 2.41 11.84
C ARG A 57 1.35 1.79 13.23
N ARG A 58 0.41 0.86 13.42
CA ARG A 58 0.25 0.15 14.69
C ARG A 58 1.44 -0.74 15.04
N ALA A 59 2.16 -1.22 14.04
CA ALA A 59 3.39 -1.99 14.21
C ALA A 59 4.63 -1.11 14.49
N GLY A 60 4.47 0.22 14.56
CA GLY A 60 5.54 1.15 14.90
C GLY A 60 6.35 1.66 13.70
N VAL A 61 5.87 1.47 12.46
CA VAL A 61 6.47 2.14 11.30
C VAL A 61 6.16 3.64 11.37
N ASP A 62 7.19 4.48 11.23
CA ASP A 62 7.10 5.94 11.33
C ASP A 62 6.47 6.58 10.07
N LEU A 63 5.21 6.24 9.81
CA LEU A 63 4.41 6.80 8.74
C LEU A 63 3.67 8.04 9.22
N LYS A 64 3.98 9.18 8.59
CA LYS A 64 3.21 10.41 8.77
C LYS A 64 1.73 10.19 8.36
N PRO A 65 0.78 10.81 9.07
CA PRO A 65 -0.60 10.90 8.63
C PRO A 65 -0.70 11.58 7.25
N PRO A 66 -1.76 11.29 6.47
CA PRO A 66 -2.00 12.00 5.21
C PRO A 66 -2.16 13.51 5.46
N LYS A 67 -1.65 14.33 4.51
CA LYS A 67 -1.79 15.79 4.56
C LYS A 67 -3.27 16.20 4.58
N LYS A 68 -3.58 17.38 5.16
CA LYS A 68 -4.93 17.97 5.11
C LYS A 68 -5.40 18.05 3.64
N GLY A 69 -6.64 17.64 3.39
CA GLY A 69 -7.20 17.58 2.03
C GLY A 69 -6.81 16.35 1.20
N ALA A 70 -5.78 15.58 1.58
CA ALA A 70 -5.38 14.37 0.84
C ALA A 70 -6.24 13.13 1.17
N ALA A 71 -6.88 13.13 2.34
CA ALA A 71 -7.83 12.11 2.79
C ALA A 71 -8.90 12.76 3.68
N SER A 72 -9.99 12.03 3.95
CA SER A 72 -11.02 12.52 4.86
C SER A 72 -10.45 12.77 6.26
N GLU A 73 -11.04 13.72 6.99
CA GLU A 73 -10.60 14.04 8.34
C GLU A 73 -10.63 12.82 9.27
N ALA A 74 -11.66 11.99 9.13
CA ALA A 74 -11.77 10.73 9.87
C ALA A 74 -10.58 9.79 9.59
N THR A 75 -10.15 9.68 8.32
CA THR A 75 -9.00 8.86 7.94
C THR A 75 -7.70 9.43 8.52
N ARG A 76 -7.54 10.75 8.51
CA ARG A 76 -6.37 11.42 9.10
C ARG A 76 -6.31 11.21 10.62
N LYS A 77 -7.40 11.48 11.35
CA LYS A 77 -7.51 11.24 12.80
C LYS A 77 -7.27 9.77 13.14
N LYS A 78 -7.73 8.85 12.29
CA LYS A 78 -7.48 7.42 12.46
C LYS A 78 -5.99 7.07 12.29
N ALA A 79 -5.33 7.63 11.27
CA ALA A 79 -3.90 7.44 11.06
C ALA A 79 -3.07 7.96 12.25
N GLU A 80 -3.40 9.11 12.81
CA GLU A 80 -2.78 9.66 14.02
C GLU A 80 -2.95 8.71 15.22
N LYS A 81 -4.17 8.22 15.46
CA LYS A 81 -4.45 7.23 16.51
C LYS A 81 -3.67 5.93 16.32
N ASP A 82 -3.57 5.45 15.08
CA ASP A 82 -2.82 4.23 14.78
C ASP A 82 -1.31 4.42 15.00
N SER A 83 -0.75 5.59 14.64
CA SER A 83 0.65 5.93 14.94
C SER A 83 0.88 6.03 16.44
N ALA A 84 0.01 6.71 17.18
CA ALA A 84 0.11 6.81 18.65
C ALA A 84 0.05 5.44 19.32
N ALA A 85 -0.80 4.53 18.81
CA ALA A 85 -0.90 3.16 19.30
C ALA A 85 0.38 2.34 19.04
N GLY A 86 1.08 2.59 17.94
CA GLY A 86 2.34 1.92 17.63
C GLY A 86 3.56 2.47 18.40
N GLN A 87 3.55 3.75 18.77
CA GLN A 87 4.66 4.39 19.49
C GLN A 87 4.64 4.11 21.00
N LYS A 88 3.47 3.88 21.60
CA LYS A 88 3.38 3.48 23.01
C LYS A 88 3.75 2.00 23.12
N LYS A 89 4.99 1.69 23.56
CA LYS A 89 5.30 0.38 24.16
C LYS A 89 4.35 0.18 25.35
N SER A 90 3.29 -0.61 25.12
CA SER A 90 2.45 -1.23 26.14
C SER A 90 1.84 -0.34 27.26
N THR A 91 1.11 0.75 26.99
CA THR A 91 0.27 1.39 28.05
C THR A 91 -1.02 2.04 27.57
N ALA A 92 -1.49 1.80 26.33
CA ALA A 92 -2.84 2.23 25.99
C ALA A 92 -3.86 1.39 26.79
N LYS A 93 -4.29 1.94 27.93
CA LYS A 93 -5.33 1.44 28.83
C LYS A 93 -6.44 0.82 27.99
N LYS A 94 -6.60 -0.51 28.08
CA LYS A 94 -7.71 -1.24 27.45
C LYS A 94 -9.01 -0.85 28.15
N THR A 95 -9.51 0.36 27.93
CA THR A 95 -10.86 0.75 28.39
C THR A 95 -11.87 0.36 27.33
N ALA A 96 -12.38 -0.87 27.44
CA ALA A 96 -13.72 -1.31 27.08
C ALA A 96 -13.76 -2.83 27.23
N SER A 97 -14.79 -3.35 27.89
CA SER A 97 -15.07 -4.78 28.14
C SER A 97 -14.60 -5.69 26.99
N LYS A 98 -13.76 -6.69 27.29
CA LYS A 98 -13.13 -7.61 26.31
C LYS A 98 -14.16 -8.25 25.36
N GLU A 99 -15.39 -8.44 25.85
CA GLU A 99 -16.51 -9.04 25.14
C GLU A 99 -17.03 -8.18 23.96
N SER A 100 -17.07 -6.85 24.12
CA SER A 100 -17.51 -5.92 23.06
C SER A 100 -16.50 -5.81 21.91
N THR A 101 -15.21 -5.91 22.22
CA THR A 101 -14.13 -5.78 21.22
C THR A 101 -13.98 -7.04 20.38
N ALA A 102 -14.06 -8.22 21.00
CA ALA A 102 -14.00 -9.49 20.28
C ALA A 102 -15.18 -9.65 19.31
N LYS A 103 -16.40 -9.35 19.75
CA LYS A 103 -17.59 -9.36 18.88
C LYS A 103 -17.43 -8.41 17.69
N ARG A 104 -17.00 -7.16 17.94
CA ARG A 104 -16.74 -6.18 16.87
C ARG A 104 -15.71 -6.69 15.86
N SER A 105 -14.60 -7.29 16.32
CA SER A 105 -13.58 -7.84 15.43
C SER A 105 -14.09 -9.00 14.57
N ARG A 106 -14.90 -9.89 15.14
CA ARG A 106 -15.52 -11.01 14.42
C ARG A 106 -16.48 -10.50 13.35
N THR A 107 -17.34 -9.56 13.71
CA THR A 107 -18.29 -8.94 12.77
C THR A 107 -17.55 -8.23 11.64
N SER A 108 -16.52 -7.42 11.93
CA SER A 108 -15.73 -6.76 10.88
C SER A 108 -15.05 -7.76 9.94
N THR A 109 -14.54 -8.88 10.49
CA THR A 109 -13.92 -9.93 9.68
C THR A 109 -14.96 -10.62 8.80
N ASN A 110 -16.14 -10.95 9.33
CA ASN A 110 -17.22 -11.59 8.58
C ASN A 110 -17.75 -10.68 7.47
N VAL A 111 -17.85 -9.38 7.71
CA VAL A 111 -18.20 -8.39 6.67
C VAL A 111 -17.14 -8.39 5.58
N LEU A 112 -15.85 -8.30 5.93
CA LEU A 112 -14.78 -8.32 4.94
C LEU A 112 -14.72 -9.65 4.16
N LYS A 113 -15.05 -10.78 4.75
CA LYS A 113 -15.11 -12.08 4.05
C LYS A 113 -16.17 -12.13 2.94
N ARG A 114 -17.23 -11.33 3.05
CA ARG A 114 -18.27 -11.21 2.00
C ARG A 114 -17.84 -10.31 0.84
N GLU A 115 -16.79 -9.52 1.02
CA GLU A 115 -16.27 -8.66 -0.03
C GLU A 115 -15.52 -9.47 -1.10
N SER A 116 -15.42 -8.91 -2.31
CA SER A 116 -14.69 -9.55 -3.40
C SER A 116 -13.18 -9.60 -3.16
N LYS A 117 -12.48 -10.53 -3.82
CA LYS A 117 -11.00 -10.52 -3.89
C LYS A 117 -10.46 -9.65 -5.03
N ALA A 118 -11.35 -9.15 -5.91
CA ALA A 118 -10.99 -8.44 -7.14
C ALA A 118 -10.18 -7.17 -6.88
N GLY A 119 -10.40 -6.50 -5.73
CA GLY A 119 -9.64 -5.33 -5.33
C GLY A 119 -8.14 -5.59 -5.06
N ALA A 120 -7.73 -6.85 -4.86
CA ALA A 120 -6.32 -7.25 -4.75
C ALA A 120 -5.77 -7.93 -6.02
N SER A 121 -6.57 -7.99 -7.09
CA SER A 121 -6.13 -8.56 -8.37
C SER A 121 -4.94 -7.80 -8.95
N HIS A 122 -4.14 -8.49 -9.76
CA HIS A 122 -2.95 -7.89 -10.38
C HIS A 122 -3.32 -6.69 -11.26
N SER A 123 -4.41 -6.81 -12.03
CA SER A 123 -4.91 -5.74 -12.90
C SER A 123 -5.41 -4.53 -12.09
N ALA A 124 -6.15 -4.73 -11.01
CA ALA A 124 -6.67 -3.63 -10.18
C ALA A 124 -5.54 -2.88 -9.46
N MET A 125 -4.55 -3.60 -8.91
CA MET A 125 -3.37 -2.99 -8.29
C MET A 125 -2.52 -2.23 -9.33
N SER A 126 -2.35 -2.78 -10.53
CA SER A 126 -1.64 -2.12 -11.64
C SER A 126 -2.33 -0.83 -12.06
N LYS A 127 -3.66 -0.83 -12.21
CA LYS A 127 -4.45 0.38 -12.51
C LYS A 127 -4.24 1.45 -11.43
N GLN A 128 -4.32 1.08 -10.15
CA GLN A 128 -4.10 2.02 -9.05
C GLN A 128 -2.67 2.61 -9.06
N ALA A 129 -1.65 1.80 -9.34
CA ALA A 129 -0.26 2.27 -9.45
C ALA A 129 -0.06 3.23 -10.63
N LYS A 130 -0.67 2.94 -11.78
CA LYS A 130 -0.67 3.83 -12.95
C LYS A 130 -1.33 5.17 -12.62
N SER A 131 -2.51 5.15 -11.98
CA SER A 131 -3.21 6.37 -11.57
C SER A 131 -2.41 7.19 -10.56
N ALA A 132 -1.73 6.55 -9.60
CA ALA A 132 -0.85 7.25 -8.67
C ALA A 132 0.36 7.88 -9.38
N THR A 133 0.94 7.19 -10.36
CA THR A 133 2.07 7.68 -11.14
C THR A 133 1.67 8.86 -12.03
N ALA A 134 0.46 8.86 -12.60
CA ALA A 134 -0.06 9.94 -13.42
C ALA A 134 -0.18 11.27 -12.66
N LYS A 135 -0.39 11.23 -11.34
CA LYS A 135 -0.45 12.43 -10.49
C LYS A 135 0.92 13.03 -10.16
N ARG A 136 2.02 12.35 -10.49
CA ARG A 136 3.37 12.86 -10.24
C ARG A 136 3.71 14.00 -11.21
N PRO A 137 4.46 15.03 -10.77
CA PRO A 137 4.96 16.08 -11.66
C PRO A 137 5.79 15.52 -12.81
N ALA A 138 5.75 16.18 -13.97
CA ALA A 138 6.48 15.75 -15.17
C ALA A 138 7.98 15.56 -14.91
N ALA A 139 8.60 16.49 -14.15
CA ALA A 139 10.00 16.39 -13.75
C ALA A 139 10.31 15.11 -12.95
N SER A 140 9.44 14.73 -12.01
CA SER A 140 9.60 13.51 -11.20
C SER A 140 9.48 12.24 -12.04
N ARG A 141 8.57 12.23 -13.02
CA ARG A 141 8.42 11.11 -13.98
C ARG A 141 9.65 11.00 -14.88
N SER A 142 10.16 12.13 -15.39
CA SER A 142 11.36 12.20 -16.22
C SER A 142 12.60 11.70 -15.46
N ALA A 143 12.83 12.19 -14.24
CA ALA A 143 13.95 11.73 -13.41
C ALA A 143 13.92 10.22 -13.13
N ALA A 144 12.73 9.67 -12.84
CA ALA A 144 12.58 8.22 -12.66
C ALA A 144 12.86 7.44 -13.95
N ALA A 145 12.41 7.93 -15.10
CA ALA A 145 12.69 7.31 -16.40
C ALA A 145 14.19 7.34 -16.74
N LYS A 146 14.88 8.47 -16.49
CA LYS A 146 16.33 8.59 -16.67
C LYS A 146 17.11 7.61 -15.79
N LYS A 147 16.76 7.50 -14.49
CA LYS A 147 17.35 6.51 -13.58
C LYS A 147 17.15 5.07 -14.09
N ALA A 148 15.95 4.75 -14.57
CA ALA A 148 15.66 3.42 -15.12
C ALA A 148 16.36 3.15 -16.46
N ALA A 149 16.66 4.18 -17.26
CA ALA A 149 17.43 4.03 -18.49
C ALA A 149 18.92 3.77 -18.19
N ALA A 150 19.46 4.40 -17.14
CA ALA A 150 20.85 4.21 -16.71
C ALA A 150 21.14 2.77 -16.24
N THR A 151 20.16 2.08 -15.66
CA THR A 151 20.32 0.68 -15.23
C THR A 151 20.03 -0.35 -16.33
N LYS A 152 19.58 0.09 -17.52
CA LYS A 152 19.29 -0.80 -18.64
C LYS A 152 20.50 -0.96 -19.55
N GLY A 153 20.88 -2.20 -19.82
CA GLY A 153 21.79 -2.54 -20.92
C GLY A 153 21.23 -2.19 -22.30
N ALA A 154 22.06 -2.26 -23.34
CA ALA A 154 21.70 -1.89 -24.70
C ALA A 154 20.42 -2.59 -25.21
N ALA A 155 20.31 -3.90 -24.99
CA ALA A 155 19.11 -4.68 -25.34
C ALA A 155 17.84 -4.16 -24.65
N GLY A 156 17.93 -3.82 -23.36
CA GLY A 156 16.81 -3.26 -22.59
C GLY A 156 16.38 -1.87 -23.05
N ARG A 157 17.34 -1.05 -23.52
CA ARG A 157 17.04 0.26 -24.13
C ARG A 157 16.36 0.11 -25.49
N SER A 158 16.85 -0.80 -26.33
CA SER A 158 16.26 -1.11 -27.64
C SER A 158 14.83 -1.63 -27.51
N ALA A 159 14.58 -2.60 -26.63
CA ALA A 159 13.23 -3.12 -26.39
C ALA A 159 12.26 -2.04 -25.89
N ALA A 160 12.73 -1.14 -25.02
CA ALA A 160 11.91 -0.03 -24.53
C ALA A 160 11.57 0.97 -25.66
N ALA A 161 12.51 1.27 -26.56
CA ALA A 161 12.29 2.13 -27.71
C ALA A 161 11.29 1.52 -28.69
N LYS A 162 11.42 0.22 -29.03
CA LYS A 162 10.47 -0.51 -29.88
C LYS A 162 9.05 -0.47 -29.30
N LYS A 163 8.91 -0.74 -28.00
CA LYS A 163 7.61 -0.65 -27.31
C LYS A 163 7.03 0.77 -27.32
N ALA A 164 7.86 1.79 -27.18
CA ALA A 164 7.43 3.19 -27.27
C ALA A 164 6.93 3.54 -28.68
N ALA A 165 7.61 3.06 -29.73
CA ALA A 165 7.15 3.23 -31.11
C ALA A 165 5.80 2.55 -31.35
N GLN A 166 5.66 1.28 -30.95
CA GLN A 166 4.39 0.53 -31.06
C GLN A 166 3.24 1.24 -30.33
N THR A 167 3.49 1.76 -29.12
CA THR A 167 2.46 2.47 -28.36
C THR A 167 2.10 3.83 -28.96
N ARG A 168 3.04 4.54 -29.63
CA ARG A 168 2.72 5.75 -30.39
C ARG A 168 1.86 5.42 -31.62
N ALA A 169 2.25 4.40 -32.40
CA ALA A 169 1.50 3.96 -33.57
C ALA A 169 0.06 3.54 -33.19
N ALA A 170 -0.09 2.69 -32.16
CA ALA A 170 -1.41 2.28 -31.70
C ALA A 170 -2.31 3.45 -31.27
N ARG A 171 -1.74 4.51 -30.68
CA ARG A 171 -2.50 5.72 -30.30
C ARG A 171 -2.87 6.58 -31.50
N ALA A 172 -2.04 6.61 -32.53
CA ALA A 172 -2.33 7.34 -33.77
C ALA A 172 -3.48 6.69 -34.56
N HIS A 173 -3.61 5.36 -34.51
CA HIS A 173 -4.73 4.63 -35.15
C HIS A 173 -6.03 4.62 -34.34
N HIS A 174 -6.03 5.14 -33.12
CA HIS A 174 -7.20 5.24 -32.24
C HIS A 174 -7.81 6.66 -32.20
N HIS A 175 -7.28 7.57 -33.03
CA HIS A 175 -7.85 8.88 -33.36
C HIS A 175 -8.37 8.83 -34.79
#